data_AF-A0A2K8XAZ2-F1
#
_entry.id   AF-A0A2K8XAZ2-F1
#
_cell.length_a   1.000
_cell.length_b   1.000
_cell.length_c   1.000
_cell.angle_alpha   90.00
_cell.angle_beta   90.00
_cell.angle_gamma   90.00
#
_symmetry.space_group_name_H-M   'P 1'
#
loop_
_entity.id
_entity.type
_entity.pdbx_description
1 polymer ?
#
loop_
_entity_poly.entity_id
_entity_poly.type
_entity_poly.pdbx_seq_one_letter_code
_entity_poly.pdbx_strand_id
1 'polypeptide(L)'
;MKKLLFKRISVLSVFSVLLILFCLLIMIFDFKAVNDPFGYGLIAMAVGIGVGLFGIFFDFLLSLIIKNRMTLNITELILVSLFLYAVWPK
;
A
#
# COMPACT_ATOMS: atom_id res chain seq x y z
N MET A 1 19.37 -2.09 -15.04
CA MET A 1 18.36 -2.14 -13.95
C MET A 1 18.15 -0.81 -13.22
N LYS A 2 19.14 0.10 -13.07
CA LYS A 2 18.95 1.39 -12.35
C LYS A 2 18.02 2.42 -13.02
N LYS A 3 17.75 2.34 -14.33
CA LYS A 3 16.89 3.31 -15.06
C LYS A 3 15.39 2.99 -15.02
N LEU A 4 14.97 1.81 -14.54
CA LEU A 4 13.57 1.37 -14.54
C LEU A 4 12.78 1.91 -13.33
N LEU A 5 13.42 2.07 -12.17
CA LEU A 5 12.75 2.43 -10.92
C LEU A 5 12.37 3.92 -10.78
N PHE A 6 13.12 4.84 -11.40
CA PHE A 6 12.94 6.28 -11.15
C PHE A 6 12.00 7.03 -12.11
N LYS A 7 11.43 6.38 -13.13
CA LYS A 7 10.65 7.09 -14.17
C LYS A 7 9.13 6.90 -14.13
N ARG A 8 8.60 6.03 -13.27
CA ARG A 8 7.16 5.79 -13.18
C ARG A 8 6.73 5.61 -11.73
N ILE A 9 6.67 6.72 -11.00
CA ILE A 9 5.92 6.77 -9.76
C ILE A 9 4.44 6.74 -10.15
N SER A 10 3.75 5.68 -9.75
CA SER A 10 2.34 5.43 -10.01
C SER A 10 1.51 5.76 -8.76
N VAL A 11 0.19 5.80 -8.89
CA VAL A 11 -0.71 6.11 -7.77
C VAL A 11 -0.66 4.98 -6.74
N LEU A 12 -0.70 3.73 -7.20
CA LEU A 12 -0.69 2.56 -6.34
C LEU A 12 0.65 2.41 -5.58
N SER A 13 1.77 2.71 -6.25
CA SER A 13 3.10 2.70 -5.62
C SER A 13 3.19 3.72 -4.48
N VAL A 14 2.75 4.97 -4.72
CA VAL A 14 2.75 6.02 -3.70
C VAL A 14 1.85 5.65 -2.52
N PHE A 15 0.63 5.20 -2.81
CA PHE A 15 -0.31 4.77 -1.77
C PHE A 15 0.26 3.65 -0.91
N SER A 16 0.87 2.64 -1.55
CA SER A 16 1.47 1.50 -0.86
C SER A 16 2.64 1.88 0.04
N VAL A 17 3.52 2.77 -0.44
CA VAL A 17 4.65 3.27 0.36
C VAL A 17 4.15 4.09 1.55
N LEU A 18 3.16 4.96 1.35
CA LEU A 18 2.53 5.72 2.42
C LEU A 18 1.89 4.78 3.46
N LEU A 19 1.19 3.74 3.02
CA LEU A 19 0.57 2.76 3.91
C LEU A 19 1.62 2.08 4.81
N ILE A 20 2.74 1.62 4.23
CA ILE A 20 3.84 1.02 4.97
C ILE A 20 4.43 2.01 5.96
N LEU A 21 4.69 3.26 5.54
CA LEU A 21 5.21 4.31 6.41
C LEU A 21 4.27 4.60 7.58
N PHE A 22 2.95 4.69 7.35
CA PHE A 22 1.99 4.86 8.43
C PHE A 22 1.98 3.69 9.41
N CYS A 23 2.03 2.44 8.93
CA CYS A 23 2.12 1.28 9.82
C CYS A 23 3.40 1.32 10.68
N LEU A 24 4.55 1.68 10.09
CA LEU A 24 5.81 1.83 10.81
C LEU A 24 5.75 2.97 11.84
N LEU A 25 5.14 4.10 11.48
CA LEU A 25 4.96 5.23 12.40
C LEU A 25 4.08 4.84 13.58
N ILE A 26 2.97 4.14 13.36
CA ILE A 26 2.07 3.69 14.44
C ILE A 26 2.82 2.73 15.37
N MET A 27 3.62 1.80 14.82
CA MET A 27 4.44 0.91 15.65
C MET A 27 5.43 1.65 16.56
N ILE A 28 5.97 2.79 16.11
CA ILE A 28 6.95 3.58 16.88
C ILE A 28 6.24 4.49 17.90
N PHE A 29 5.21 5.21 17.47
CA PHE A 29 4.59 6.26 18.27
C PHE A 29 3.47 5.76 19.20
N ASP A 30 2.80 4.67 18.84
CA ASP A 30 1.73 4.06 19.64
C ASP A 30 1.98 2.57 19.88
N PHE A 31 3.19 2.26 20.35
CA PHE A 31 3.59 0.89 20.64
C PHE A 31 2.65 0.19 21.64
N LYS A 32 1.98 0.94 22.52
CA LYS A 32 1.01 0.40 23.48
C LYS A 32 -0.24 -0.16 22.79
N ALA A 33 -0.73 0.52 21.74
CA ALA A 33 -1.85 0.01 20.94
C ALA A 33 -1.43 -1.19 20.06
N VAL A 34 -0.18 -1.22 19.60
CA VAL A 34 0.34 -2.34 18.81
C VAL A 34 0.61 -3.58 19.66
N ASN A 35 1.14 -3.40 20.88
CA ASN A 35 1.45 -4.46 21.83
C ASN A 35 0.26 -4.74 22.77
N ASP A 36 -0.93 -4.91 22.19
CA ASP A 36 -2.11 -5.30 22.96
C ASP A 36 -1.99 -6.76 23.43
N PRO A 37 -2.60 -7.11 24.57
CA PRO A 37 -2.48 -8.46 25.15
C PRO A 37 -3.06 -9.58 24.28
N PHE A 38 -3.87 -9.25 23.27
CA PHE A 38 -4.43 -10.22 22.32
C PHE A 38 -3.65 -10.27 20.98
N GLY A 39 -2.68 -9.38 20.78
CA GLY A 39 -1.83 -9.30 19.60
C GLY A 39 -2.50 -8.76 18.33
N TYR A 40 -3.73 -8.21 18.43
CA TYR A 40 -4.47 -7.70 17.27
C TYR A 40 -3.79 -6.51 16.60
N GLY A 41 -3.14 -5.64 17.38
CA GLY A 41 -2.37 -4.49 16.90
C GLY A 41 -1.20 -4.95 16.06
N LEU A 42 -0.42 -5.93 16.54
CA LEU A 42 0.70 -6.49 15.78
C LEU A 42 0.24 -7.20 14.50
N ILE A 43 -0.86 -7.95 14.56
CA ILE A 43 -1.48 -8.57 13.38
C ILE A 43 -1.93 -7.48 12.39
N ALA A 44 -2.60 -6.42 12.84
CA ALA A 44 -3.06 -5.33 11.99
C ALA A 44 -1.89 -4.62 11.29
N MET A 45 -0.79 -4.38 12.00
CA MET A 45 0.43 -3.79 11.40
C MET A 45 1.07 -4.73 10.38
N ALA A 46 1.17 -6.03 10.71
CA ALA A 46 1.72 -7.02 9.79
C ALA A 46 0.88 -7.15 8.50
N VAL A 47 -0.45 -7.16 8.63
CA VAL A 47 -1.37 -7.16 7.48
C VAL A 47 -1.24 -5.86 6.69
N GLY A 48 -1.21 -4.70 7.34
CA GLY A 48 -1.07 -3.41 6.67
C GLY A 48 0.22 -3.29 5.86
N ILE A 49 1.35 -3.72 6.43
CA ILE A 49 2.64 -3.76 5.73
C ILE A 49 2.60 -4.79 4.60
N GLY A 50 2.04 -5.97 4.83
CA GLY A 50 1.88 -7.02 3.82
C GLY A 50 1.05 -6.55 2.63
N VAL A 51 -0.06 -5.85 2.87
CA VAL A 51 -0.90 -5.24 1.84
C VAL A 51 -0.13 -4.17 1.07
N GLY A 52 0.64 -3.31 1.75
CA GLY A 52 1.49 -2.33 1.08
C GLY A 52 2.54 -2.96 0.18
N LEU A 53 3.26 -3.99 0.65
CA LEU A 53 4.25 -4.70 -0.17
C LEU A 53 3.59 -5.41 -1.36
N PHE A 54 2.43 -6.01 -1.14
CA PHE A 54 1.64 -6.62 -2.22
C PHE A 54 1.16 -5.57 -3.23
N GLY A 55 0.76 -4.39 -2.78
CA GLY A 55 0.37 -3.27 -3.63
C GLY A 55 1.52 -2.80 -4.54
N ILE A 56 2.75 -2.73 -4.03
CA ILE A 56 3.95 -2.43 -4.86
C ILE A 56 4.21 -3.53 -5.89
N PHE A 57 4.06 -4.79 -5.50
CA PHE A 57 4.22 -5.90 -6.44
C PHE A 57 3.14 -5.91 -7.53
N PHE A 58 1.90 -5.62 -7.14
CA PHE A 58 0.77 -5.53 -8.06
C PHE A 58 0.89 -4.34 -9.01
N ASP A 59 1.39 -3.21 -8.53
CA ASP A 59 1.74 -2.04 -9.34
C ASP A 59 2.75 -2.41 -10.44
N PHE A 60 3.80 -3.15 -10.08
CA PHE A 60 4.76 -3.65 -11.05
C PHE A 60 4.09 -4.53 -12.12
N LEU A 61 3.20 -5.45 -11.74
CA LEU A 61 2.44 -6.28 -12.67
C LEU A 61 1.53 -5.46 -13.59
N LEU A 62 0.80 -4.49 -13.05
CA LEU A 62 -0.06 -3.60 -13.85
C LEU A 62 0.75 -2.77 -14.85
N SER A 63 1.93 -2.28 -14.44
CA SER A 63 2.81 -1.51 -15.30
C SER A 63 3.39 -2.31 -16.48
N LEU A 64 3.49 -3.64 -16.34
CA LEU A 64 3.90 -4.57 -17.40
C LEU A 64 2.78 -4.78 -18.42
N ILE A 65 1.52 -4.86 -17.97
CA ILE A 65 0.35 -5.11 -18.80
C ILE A 65 -0.10 -3.82 -19.51
N ILE A 66 -0.24 -2.74 -18.76
CA ILE A 66 -0.79 -1.47 -19.23
C ILE A 66 0.36 -0.51 -19.57
N LYS A 67 0.65 -0.39 -20.86
CA LYS A 67 1.71 0.52 -21.34
C LYS A 67 1.31 1.99 -21.30
N ASN A 68 0.01 2.30 -21.42
CA ASN A 68 -0.52 3.66 -21.38
C ASN A 68 -0.58 4.18 -19.94
N ARG A 69 0.20 5.23 -19.66
CA ARG A 69 0.32 5.82 -18.32
C ARG A 69 -1.00 6.38 -17.78
N MET A 70 -1.82 7.00 -18.62
CA MET A 70 -3.07 7.60 -18.16
C MET A 70 -4.06 6.51 -17.75
N THR A 71 -4.19 5.47 -18.57
CA THR A 71 -5.03 4.30 -18.26
C THR A 71 -4.55 3.60 -16.99
N LEU A 72 -3.25 3.36 -16.85
CA LEU A 72 -2.65 2.74 -15.67
C LEU A 72 -3.01 3.50 -14.37
N ASN A 73 -2.76 4.82 -14.35
CA ASN A 73 -3.06 5.64 -13.18
C ASN A 73 -4.55 5.67 -12.83
N ILE A 74 -5.45 5.70 -13.82
CA ILE A 74 -6.91 5.65 -13.59
C ILE A 74 -7.31 4.30 -12.99
N THR A 75 -6.81 3.19 -13.54
CA THR A 75 -7.09 1.85 -13.02
C THR A 75 -6.60 1.68 -11.59
N GLU A 76 -5.39 2.14 -11.29
CA GLU A 76 -4.85 2.14 -9.94
C GLU A 76 -5.67 3.00 -8.97
N LEU A 77 -6.12 4.18 -9.40
CA LEU A 77 -6.92 5.07 -8.58
C LEU A 77 -8.29 4.45 -8.23
N ILE A 78 -8.92 3.75 -9.18
CA ILE A 78 -10.14 2.98 -8.94
C ILE A 78 -9.88 1.86 -7.93
N LEU A 79 -8.78 1.11 -8.09
CA LEU A 79 -8.41 0.03 -7.17
C LEU A 79 -8.19 0.55 -5.74
N VAL A 80 -7.44 1.63 -5.58
CA VAL A 80 -7.21 2.27 -4.27
C VAL A 80 -8.53 2.74 -3.67
N SER A 81 -9.41 3.34 -4.47
CA SER A 81 -10.72 3.82 -3.99
C SER A 81 -11.61 2.66 -3.50
N LEU A 82 -11.65 1.55 -4.25
CA LEU A 82 -12.40 0.35 -3.86
C LEU A 82 -11.83 -0.29 -2.60
N PHE A 83 -10.50 -0.33 -2.47
CA PHE A 83 -9.83 -0.84 -1.28
C PHE A 83 -10.17 0.01 -0.06
N LEU A 84 -10.05 1.34 -0.16
CA LEU A 84 -10.39 2.25 0.94
C LEU A 84 -11.86 2.11 1.35
N TYR A 85 -12.77 2.00 0.38
CA TYR A 85 -14.19 1.75 0.66
C TYR A 85 -14.43 0.42 1.37
N ALA A 86 -13.73 -0.65 0.97
CA ALA A 86 -13.89 -1.98 1.55
C ALA A 86 -13.34 -2.08 2.98
N VAL A 87 -12.27 -1.34 3.29
CA VAL A 87 -11.61 -1.35 4.61
C VAL A 87 -12.19 -0.29 5.55
N TRP A 88 -12.99 0.65 5.05
CA TRP A 88 -13.62 1.67 5.87
C TRP A 88 -14.53 1.03 6.93
N PRO A 89 -14.36 1.37 8.23
CA PRO A 89 -15.24 0.86 9.27
C PRO A 89 -16.67 1.38 9.05
N LYS A 90 -17.64 0.47 9.09
CA LYS A 90 -19.07 0.80 8.97
C LYS A 90 -19.62 1.40 10.25
#